data_AF-A0A2N6FGK5-F1
#
_entry.id   AF-A0A2N6FGK5-F1
#
_cell.length_a   1.000
_cell.length_b   1.000
_cell.length_c   1.000
_cell.angle_alpha   90.00
_cell.angle_beta   90.00
_cell.angle_gamma   90.00
#
_symmetry.space_group_name_H-M   'P 1'
#
loop_
_entity.id
_entity.type
_entity.pdbx_description
1 polymer ?
#
loop_
_entity_poly.entity_id
_entity_poly.type
_entity_poly.pdbx_seq_one_letter_code
_entity_poly.pdbx_strand_id
1 'polypeptide(L)'
;MRLTVKITCAILLGMVLIFSIYSYFSIQRERDQLKKNLSREARHIGESLRVIVTEVWQRQGETEALAFLQKANKGYTQTLVRWVWVEGEVPEDYQPRVPLDQLDDLLRESDFVSVHTLLSKETRHLVSERELGLMKPTAFLINAARGPIVDEAALVRALRKKQIAGAGLDVYEDEPAMADGLAELENAVLLP
;
A
#
# COMPACT_ATOMS: atom_id res chain seq x y z
N MET A 1 -53.58 9.06 36.24
CA MET A 1 -52.46 9.91 35.76
C MET A 1 -51.11 9.19 35.68
N ARG A 2 -50.64 8.45 36.70
CA ARG A 2 -49.29 7.85 36.68
C ARG A 2 -49.03 6.79 35.60
N LEU A 3 -50.04 6.03 35.18
CA LEU A 3 -49.88 4.96 34.17
C LEU A 3 -49.82 5.52 32.74
N THR A 4 -50.73 6.44 32.40
CA THR A 4 -50.78 7.07 31.07
C THR A 4 -49.48 7.80 30.74
N VAL A 5 -48.91 8.56 31.68
CA VAL A 5 -47.62 9.25 31.48
C VAL A 5 -46.49 8.26 31.22
N LYS A 6 -46.44 7.14 31.95
CA LYS A 6 -45.41 6.09 31.74
C LYS A 6 -45.54 5.44 30.36
N ILE A 7 -46.77 5.16 29.91
CA ILE A 7 -47.03 4.58 28.59
C ILE A 7 -46.62 5.58 27.49
N THR A 8 -47.01 6.85 27.60
CA THR A 8 -46.62 7.89 26.63
C THR A 8 -45.12 8.09 26.57
N CYS A 9 -44.42 8.13 27.72
CA CYS A 9 -42.96 8.20 27.76
C CYS A 9 -42.30 6.98 27.13
N ALA A 10 -42.81 5.76 27.39
CA ALA A 10 -42.26 4.54 26.81
C ALA A 10 -42.43 4.50 25.28
N ILE A 11 -43.57 4.96 24.75
CA ILE A 11 -43.82 5.06 23.31
C ILE A 11 -42.89 6.09 22.67
N LEU A 12 -42.73 7.27 23.29
CA LEU A 12 -41.80 8.30 22.80
C LEU A 12 -40.35 7.81 22.78
N LEU A 13 -39.90 7.14 23.85
CA LEU A 13 -38.56 6.53 23.90
C LEU A 13 -38.39 5.46 22.82
N GLY A 14 -39.40 4.62 22.59
CA GLY A 14 -39.38 3.63 21.52
C GLY A 14 -39.27 4.27 20.13
N MET A 15 -40.04 5.32 19.86
CA MET A 15 -39.95 6.06 18.60
C MET A 15 -38.59 6.69 18.39
N VAL A 16 -38.02 7.34 19.41
CA VAL A 16 -36.68 7.95 19.34
C VAL A 16 -35.63 6.88 19.06
N LEU A 17 -35.69 5.73 19.74
CA LEU A 17 -34.74 4.63 19.54
C LEU A 17 -34.81 4.08 18.11
N ILE A 18 -36.02 3.89 17.57
CA ILE A 18 -36.23 3.43 16.19
C ILE A 18 -35.65 4.43 15.19
N PHE A 19 -35.91 5.74 15.38
CA PHE A 19 -35.34 6.78 14.53
C PHE A 19 -33.81 6.84 14.61
N SER A 20 -33.23 6.70 15.79
CA SER A 20 -31.77 6.66 15.97
C SER A 20 -31.14 5.45 15.29
N ILE A 21 -31.74 4.27 15.41
CA ILE A 21 -31.28 3.05 14.73
C ILE A 21 -31.38 3.22 13.22
N TYR A 22 -32.51 3.74 12.71
CA TYR A 22 -32.69 3.97 11.28
C TYR A 22 -31.68 4.99 10.72
N SER A 23 -31.46 6.10 11.44
CA SER A 23 -30.47 7.11 11.10
C SER A 23 -29.05 6.53 11.09
N TYR A 24 -28.68 5.74 12.09
CA TYR A 24 -27.40 5.04 12.14
C TYR A 24 -27.21 4.13 10.92
N PHE A 25 -28.20 3.31 10.57
CA PHE A 25 -28.11 2.43 9.40
C PHE A 25 -28.12 3.19 8.06
N SER A 26 -28.77 4.36 7.99
CA SER A 26 -28.73 5.23 6.82
C SER A 26 -27.32 5.79 6.60
N ILE A 27 -26.71 6.32 7.67
CA ILE A 27 -25.37 6.89 7.63
C ILE A 27 -24.33 5.81 7.29
N GLN A 28 -24.46 4.60 7.84
CA GLN A 28 -23.54 3.50 7.50
C GLN A 28 -23.65 3.10 6.02
N ARG A 29 -24.88 3.00 5.48
CA ARG A 29 -25.09 2.70 4.06
C ARG A 29 -24.50 3.78 3.15
N GLU A 30 -24.73 5.05 3.47
CA GLU A 30 -24.14 6.17 2.72
C GLU A 30 -22.60 6.14 2.78
N ARG A 31 -22.01 5.85 3.95
CA ARG A 31 -20.55 5.71 4.10
C ARG A 31 -19.99 4.56 3.26
N ASP A 32 -20.63 3.40 3.26
CA ASP A 32 -20.17 2.25 2.49
C ASP A 32 -20.28 2.48 0.99
N GLN A 33 -21.35 3.15 0.55
CA GLN A 33 -21.56 3.53 -0.84
C GLN A 33 -20.57 4.60 -1.27
N LEU A 34 -20.29 5.58 -0.42
CA LEU A 34 -19.26 6.59 -0.63
C LEU A 34 -17.87 5.95 -0.73
N LYS A 35 -17.50 5.01 0.16
CA LYS A 35 -16.24 4.27 0.08
C LYS A 35 -16.11 3.47 -1.22
N LYS A 36 -17.17 2.79 -1.66
CA LYS A 36 -17.20 2.05 -2.92
C LYS A 36 -17.09 2.96 -4.14
N ASN A 37 -17.73 4.12 -4.10
CA ASN A 37 -17.65 5.10 -5.18
C ASN A 37 -16.26 5.73 -5.23
N LEU A 38 -15.68 6.13 -4.09
CA LEU A 38 -14.31 6.63 -4.03
C LEU A 38 -13.28 5.59 -4.48
N SER A 39 -13.44 4.32 -4.12
CA SER A 39 -12.51 3.28 -4.57
C SER A 39 -12.61 3.05 -6.08
N ARG A 40 -13.81 3.11 -6.65
CA ARG A 40 -14.04 3.00 -8.10
C ARG A 40 -13.52 4.23 -8.85
N GLU A 41 -13.76 5.43 -8.35
CA GLU A 41 -13.23 6.67 -8.92
C GLU A 41 -11.71 6.72 -8.83
N ALA A 42 -11.12 6.39 -7.67
CA ALA A 42 -9.68 6.29 -7.51
C ALA A 42 -9.06 5.27 -8.48
N ARG A 43 -9.73 4.13 -8.70
CA ARG A 43 -9.31 3.14 -9.69
C ARG A 43 -9.37 3.68 -11.12
N HIS A 44 -10.46 4.34 -11.51
CA HIS A 44 -10.58 4.94 -12.85
C HIS A 44 -9.61 6.10 -13.08
N ILE A 45 -9.34 6.91 -12.06
CA ILE A 45 -8.31 7.96 -12.08
C ILE A 45 -6.94 7.31 -12.21
N GLY A 46 -6.64 6.26 -11.45
CA GLY A 46 -5.39 5.50 -11.56
C GLY A 46 -5.19 4.87 -12.95
N GLU A 47 -6.24 4.29 -13.53
CA GLU A 47 -6.22 3.74 -14.88
C GLU A 47 -6.00 4.82 -15.94
N SER A 48 -6.65 5.97 -15.80
CA SER A 48 -6.50 7.11 -16.72
C SER A 48 -5.10 7.72 -16.60
N LEU A 49 -4.61 7.91 -15.37
CA LEU A 49 -3.28 8.43 -15.11
C LEU A 49 -2.22 7.47 -15.65
N ARG A 50 -2.39 6.16 -15.46
CA ARG A 50 -1.50 5.14 -16.04
C ARG A 50 -1.45 5.28 -17.56
N VAL A 51 -2.60 5.38 -18.23
CA VAL A 51 -2.66 5.51 -19.69
C VAL A 51 -1.97 6.80 -20.14
N ILE A 52 -2.29 7.94 -19.52
CA ILE A 52 -1.74 9.24 -19.90
C ILE A 52 -0.23 9.31 -19.63
N VAL A 53 0.22 8.86 -18.47
CA VAL A 53 1.66 8.82 -18.12
C VAL A 53 2.40 7.89 -19.07
N THR A 54 1.83 6.74 -19.39
CA THR A 54 2.40 5.80 -20.38
C THR A 54 2.48 6.46 -21.76
N GLU A 55 1.46 7.20 -22.18
CA GLU A 55 1.43 7.88 -23.48
C GLU A 55 2.41 9.06 -23.54
N VAL A 56 2.49 9.87 -22.48
CA VAL A 56 3.48 10.95 -22.36
C VAL A 56 4.88 10.38 -22.35
N TRP A 57 5.12 9.29 -21.62
CA TRP A 57 6.40 8.59 -21.60
C TRP A 57 6.80 8.09 -22.98
N GLN A 58 5.92 7.36 -23.67
CA GLN A 58 6.19 6.80 -24.99
C GLN A 58 6.43 7.87 -26.06
N ARG A 59 5.82 9.05 -25.93
CA ARG A 59 5.90 10.11 -26.95
C ARG A 59 6.94 11.18 -26.66
N GLN A 60 7.16 11.52 -25.40
CA GLN A 60 7.92 12.70 -24.99
C GLN A 60 9.07 12.36 -24.04
N GLY A 61 9.21 11.09 -23.67
CA GLY A 61 10.23 10.63 -22.75
C GLY A 61 9.90 10.92 -21.28
N GLU A 62 10.72 10.34 -20.42
CA GLU A 62 10.53 10.32 -18.97
C GLU A 62 10.57 11.71 -18.33
N THR A 63 11.46 12.62 -18.74
CA THR A 63 11.54 13.97 -18.15
C THR A 63 10.20 14.70 -18.23
N GLU A 64 9.50 14.58 -19.36
CA GLU A 64 8.16 15.17 -19.54
C GLU A 64 7.08 14.36 -18.82
N ALA A 65 7.21 13.04 -18.71
CA ALA A 65 6.29 12.22 -17.92
C ALA A 65 6.40 12.53 -16.42
N LEU A 66 7.62 12.72 -15.90
CA LEU A 66 7.89 13.15 -14.53
C LEU A 66 7.48 14.60 -14.30
N ALA A 67 7.77 15.51 -15.23
CA ALA A 67 7.29 16.89 -15.15
C ALA A 67 5.75 16.94 -15.20
N PHE A 68 5.12 16.09 -16.00
CA PHE A 68 3.67 15.91 -16.03
C PHE A 68 3.15 15.38 -14.70
N LEU A 69 3.75 14.34 -14.13
CA LEU A 69 3.39 13.82 -12.81
C LEU A 69 3.57 14.88 -11.72
N GLN A 70 4.70 15.58 -11.70
CA GLN A 70 4.98 16.67 -10.75
C GLN A 70 3.99 17.83 -10.91
N LYS A 71 3.61 18.16 -12.16
CA LYS A 71 2.65 19.22 -12.47
C LYS A 71 1.21 18.80 -12.17
N ALA A 72 0.85 17.55 -12.41
CA ALA A 72 -0.44 16.95 -12.05
C ALA A 72 -0.57 16.82 -10.52
N ASN A 73 0.55 16.60 -9.83
CA ASN A 73 0.64 16.60 -8.37
C ASN A 73 0.65 18.00 -7.75
N LYS A 74 0.50 19.10 -8.50
CA LYS A 74 0.45 20.47 -7.95
C LYS A 74 -0.72 20.74 -6.98
N GLY A 75 -1.63 19.79 -6.78
CA GLY A 75 -2.64 19.79 -5.70
C GLY A 75 -2.45 18.71 -4.63
N TYR A 76 -1.60 17.71 -4.85
CA TYR A 76 -1.30 16.60 -3.95
C TYR A 76 0.21 16.54 -3.70
N THR A 77 0.66 17.24 -2.67
CA THR A 77 2.08 17.43 -2.34
C THR A 77 2.78 16.21 -1.71
N GLN A 78 2.12 15.06 -1.56
CA GLN A 78 2.57 14.06 -0.57
C GLN A 78 3.02 12.69 -1.10
N THR A 79 2.90 12.40 -2.40
CA THR A 79 3.34 11.09 -2.93
C THR A 79 4.43 11.28 -3.98
N LEU A 80 5.67 10.99 -3.60
CA LEU A 80 6.83 10.90 -4.48
C LEU A 80 7.10 9.43 -4.81
N VAL A 81 7.31 9.12 -6.08
CA VAL A 81 7.66 7.77 -6.53
C VAL A 81 9.11 7.78 -7.00
N ARG A 82 9.91 6.84 -6.47
CA ARG A 82 11.30 6.56 -6.87
C ARG A 82 11.44 5.06 -7.15
N TRP A 83 12.37 4.67 -8.01
CA TRP A 83 12.70 3.27 -8.27
C TRP A 83 14.21 3.12 -8.50
N VAL A 84 14.73 1.93 -8.25
CA VAL A 84 16.12 1.53 -8.49
C VAL A 84 16.10 0.31 -9.39
N TRP A 85 16.96 0.28 -10.40
CA TRP A 85 17.12 -0.87 -11.28
C TRP A 85 18.23 -1.77 -10.74
N VAL A 86 17.86 -2.99 -10.36
CA VAL A 86 18.79 -3.96 -9.73
C VAL A 86 19.46 -4.84 -10.78
N GLU A 87 18.78 -5.13 -11.90
CA GLU A 87 19.29 -6.01 -12.96
C GLU A 87 18.82 -5.61 -14.36
N GLY A 88 19.57 -6.06 -15.37
CA GLY A 88 19.24 -5.99 -16.78
C GLY A 88 19.86 -4.79 -17.51
N GLU A 89 20.02 -4.92 -18.83
CA GLU A 89 20.19 -3.76 -19.69
C GLU A 89 18.85 -3.02 -19.72
N VAL A 90 18.81 -1.86 -19.05
CA VAL A 90 17.65 -0.99 -19.12
C VAL A 90 17.56 -0.45 -20.55
N PRO A 91 16.48 -0.76 -21.32
CA PRO A 91 16.33 -0.25 -22.68
C PRO A 91 16.51 1.27 -22.67
N GLU A 92 17.12 1.85 -23.71
CA GLU A 92 17.44 3.30 -23.74
C GLU A 92 16.26 4.21 -23.37
N ASP A 93 15.04 3.73 -23.65
CA ASP A 93 13.76 4.41 -23.40
C ASP A 93 13.26 4.38 -21.94
N TYR A 94 13.92 3.63 -21.05
CA TYR A 94 13.58 3.54 -19.62
C TYR A 94 14.67 4.23 -18.78
N GLN A 95 14.48 5.50 -18.47
CA GLN A 95 15.27 6.23 -17.49
C GLN A 95 14.34 6.66 -16.31
N PRO A 96 14.87 7.06 -15.13
CA PRO A 96 16.26 7.14 -14.79
C PRO A 96 16.79 5.76 -14.42
N ARG A 97 18.06 5.55 -14.74
CA ARG A 97 18.88 4.48 -14.18
C ARG A 97 19.35 4.95 -12.81
N VAL A 98 18.49 4.85 -11.81
CA VAL A 98 18.98 4.99 -10.43
C VAL A 98 19.79 3.71 -10.16
N PRO A 99 21.12 3.81 -10.02
CA PRO A 99 21.95 2.63 -9.89
C PRO A 99 21.71 1.97 -8.52
N LEU A 100 22.13 0.71 -8.39
CA LEU A 100 21.97 -0.05 -7.15
C LEU A 100 22.59 0.66 -5.94
N ASP A 101 23.61 1.51 -6.15
CA ASP A 101 24.25 2.32 -5.11
C ASP A 101 23.30 3.33 -4.43
N GLN A 102 22.19 3.70 -5.07
CA GLN A 102 21.16 4.57 -4.51
C GLN A 102 20.00 3.81 -3.87
N LEU A 103 20.03 2.47 -3.85
CA LEU A 103 19.03 1.66 -3.15
C LEU A 103 18.93 2.05 -1.67
N ASP A 104 20.07 2.25 -1.02
CA ASP A 104 20.14 2.63 0.39
C ASP A 104 19.39 3.94 0.67
N ASP A 105 19.58 4.96 -0.18
CA ASP A 105 18.91 6.25 -0.04
C ASP A 105 17.41 6.14 -0.33
N LEU A 106 17.02 5.32 -1.31
CA LEU A 106 15.62 5.00 -1.58
C LEU A 106 14.97 4.36 -0.35
N LEU A 107 15.63 3.39 0.29
CA LEU A 107 15.09 2.71 1.47
C LEU A 107 14.93 3.66 2.67
N ARG A 108 15.92 4.55 2.90
CA ARG A 108 15.87 5.55 3.99
C ARG A 108 14.77 6.58 3.83
N GLU A 109 14.46 6.95 2.60
CA GLU A 109 13.49 8.01 2.30
C GLU A 109 12.07 7.50 2.03
N SER A 110 11.90 6.22 1.73
CA SER A 110 10.61 5.63 1.38
C SER A 110 9.71 5.39 2.60
N ASP A 111 8.45 5.80 2.50
CA ASP A 111 7.38 5.39 3.41
C ASP A 111 6.72 4.08 2.95
N PHE A 112 6.84 3.75 1.66
CA PHE A 112 6.37 2.50 1.07
C PHE A 112 7.44 1.99 0.11
N VAL A 113 7.83 0.73 0.25
CA VAL A 113 8.78 0.04 -0.64
C VAL A 113 8.05 -1.13 -1.27
N SER A 114 8.00 -1.18 -2.61
CA SER A 114 7.38 -2.28 -3.35
C SER A 114 8.40 -2.96 -4.24
N VAL A 115 8.48 -4.29 -4.18
CA VAL A 115 9.46 -5.10 -4.91
C VAL A 115 8.87 -5.61 -6.22
N HIS A 116 9.56 -5.33 -7.33
CA HIS A 116 9.15 -5.70 -8.69
C HIS A 116 10.34 -6.13 -9.56
N THR A 117 11.16 -7.06 -9.05
CA THR A 117 12.31 -7.61 -9.79
C THR A 117 12.06 -9.06 -10.18
N LEU A 118 12.78 -9.54 -11.20
CA LEU A 118 12.90 -10.98 -11.43
C LEU A 118 13.69 -11.62 -10.29
N LEU A 119 13.40 -12.89 -9.99
CA LEU A 119 14.21 -13.68 -9.07
C LEU A 119 15.42 -14.25 -9.82
N SER A 120 16.61 -13.87 -9.38
CA SER A 120 17.91 -14.31 -9.88
C SER A 120 18.79 -14.74 -8.69
N LYS A 121 20.09 -14.96 -8.91
CA LYS A 121 21.03 -15.19 -7.80
C LYS A 121 21.34 -13.90 -7.05
N GLU A 122 21.34 -12.78 -7.76
CA GLU A 122 21.72 -11.47 -7.28
C GLU A 122 20.55 -10.76 -6.57
N THR A 123 19.30 -11.03 -7.00
CA THR A 123 18.10 -10.50 -6.34
C THR A 123 17.54 -11.42 -5.26
N ARG A 124 18.08 -12.64 -5.11
CA ARG A 124 17.71 -13.50 -3.97
C ARG A 124 18.15 -12.82 -2.68
N HIS A 125 17.22 -12.67 -1.74
CA HIS A 125 17.42 -11.95 -0.48
C HIS A 125 17.94 -10.53 -0.68
N LEU A 126 17.55 -9.88 -1.79
CA LEU A 126 17.82 -8.46 -2.03
C LEU A 126 17.35 -7.60 -0.85
N VAL A 127 16.20 -7.94 -0.27
CA VAL A 127 15.70 -7.29 0.96
C VAL A 127 15.93 -8.24 2.13
N SER A 128 16.98 -7.99 2.89
CA SER A 128 17.39 -8.77 4.06
C SER A 128 17.40 -7.91 5.33
N GLU A 129 18.00 -8.43 6.41
CA GLU A 129 18.14 -7.71 7.68
C GLU A 129 18.81 -6.33 7.52
N ARG A 130 19.75 -6.18 6.58
CA ARG A 130 20.42 -4.90 6.31
C ARG A 130 19.44 -3.89 5.70
N GLU A 131 18.75 -4.26 4.63
CA GLU A 131 17.83 -3.38 3.90
C GLU A 131 16.63 -2.98 4.77
N LEU A 132 16.06 -3.95 5.50
CA LEU A 132 15.01 -3.69 6.49
C LEU A 132 15.51 -2.72 7.59
N GLY A 133 16.81 -2.69 7.88
CA GLY A 133 17.46 -1.77 8.83
C GLY A 133 17.60 -0.35 8.32
N LEU A 134 17.57 -0.15 7.01
CA LEU A 134 17.64 1.17 6.39
C LEU A 134 16.27 1.83 6.25
N MET A 135 15.20 1.04 6.23
CA MET A 135 13.83 1.53 6.13
C MET A 135 13.40 2.33 7.36
N LYS A 136 12.46 3.26 7.16
CA LYS A 136 11.89 4.01 8.29
C LYS A 136 11.05 3.08 9.19
N PRO A 137 10.98 3.36 10.51
CA PRO A 137 10.05 2.68 11.41
C PRO A 137 8.57 2.80 11.01
N THR A 138 8.23 3.83 10.23
CA THR A 138 6.89 4.08 9.69
C THR A 138 6.65 3.42 8.33
N ALA A 139 7.67 2.81 7.72
CA ALA A 139 7.58 2.33 6.36
C ALA A 139 6.87 0.97 6.25
N PHE A 140 6.28 0.73 5.09
CA PHE A 140 5.69 -0.57 4.73
C PHE A 140 6.46 -1.23 3.59
N LEU A 141 6.70 -2.53 3.69
CA LEU A 141 7.26 -3.35 2.61
C LEU A 141 6.15 -4.12 1.88
N ILE A 142 6.15 -4.10 0.55
CA ILE A 142 5.21 -4.84 -0.29
C ILE A 142 6.00 -5.79 -1.20
N ASN A 143 5.65 -7.08 -1.20
CA ASN A 143 6.18 -8.05 -2.15
C ASN A 143 5.05 -8.77 -2.88
N ALA A 144 4.94 -8.50 -4.18
CA ALA A 144 4.07 -9.20 -5.13
C ALA A 144 4.87 -9.74 -6.34
N ALA A 145 6.18 -9.90 -6.18
CA ALA A 145 7.07 -10.41 -7.21
C ALA A 145 7.34 -11.91 -7.02
N ARG A 146 8.36 -12.25 -6.24
CA ARG A 146 8.71 -13.62 -5.84
C ARG A 146 9.15 -13.61 -4.40
N GLY A 147 8.71 -14.59 -3.62
CA GLY A 147 9.00 -14.68 -2.20
C GLY A 147 10.49 -14.61 -1.86
N PRO A 148 11.37 -15.42 -2.49
CA PRO A 148 12.79 -15.45 -2.16
C PRO A 148 13.59 -14.16 -2.45
N ILE A 149 12.97 -13.11 -2.98
CA ILE A 149 13.61 -11.79 -3.10
C ILE A 149 13.73 -11.13 -1.70
N VAL A 150 12.82 -11.47 -0.79
CA VAL A 150 12.84 -11.02 0.60
C VAL A 150 13.29 -12.19 1.48
N ASP A 151 14.26 -11.97 2.36
CA ASP A 151 14.55 -12.92 3.44
C ASP A 151 13.38 -12.88 4.44
N GLU A 152 12.52 -13.89 4.37
CA GLU A 152 11.26 -13.91 5.12
C GLU A 152 11.50 -14.05 6.63
N ALA A 153 12.55 -14.79 7.02
CA ALA A 153 12.94 -14.90 8.41
C ALA A 153 13.44 -13.57 8.97
N ALA A 154 14.20 -12.79 8.18
CA ALA A 154 14.60 -11.43 8.55
C ALA A 154 13.39 -10.50 8.64
N LEU A 155 12.43 -10.61 7.72
CA LEU A 155 11.19 -9.84 7.75
C LEU A 155 10.39 -10.10 9.03
N VAL A 156 10.19 -11.36 9.42
CA VAL A 156 9.52 -11.72 10.68
C VAL A 156 10.21 -11.06 11.87
N ARG A 157 11.56 -11.09 11.93
CA ARG A 157 12.31 -10.43 13.01
C ARG A 157 12.10 -8.91 13.00
N ALA A 158 12.16 -8.27 11.84
CA ALA A 158 11.97 -6.82 11.71
C ALA A 158 10.57 -6.37 12.12
N LEU A 159 9.54 -7.10 11.70
CA LEU A 159 8.14 -6.82 12.05
C LEU A 159 7.85 -7.03 13.54
N ARG A 160 8.36 -8.12 14.14
CA ARG A 160 8.25 -8.37 15.59
C ARG A 160 8.89 -7.26 16.40
N LYS A 161 10.04 -6.75 15.96
CA LYS A 161 10.76 -5.63 16.59
C LYS A 161 10.16 -4.25 16.27
N LYS A 162 9.13 -4.18 15.40
CA LYS A 162 8.57 -2.93 14.88
C LYS A 162 9.64 -2.01 14.26
N GLN A 163 10.62 -2.63 13.61
CA GLN A 163 11.68 -1.94 12.87
C GLN A 163 11.13 -1.26 11.61
N ILE A 164 10.07 -1.83 11.04
CA ILE A 164 9.21 -1.22 10.03
C ILE A 164 7.75 -1.31 10.50
N ALA A 165 6.86 -0.51 9.93
CA ALA A 165 5.47 -0.43 10.38
C ALA A 165 4.70 -1.70 10.06
N GLY A 166 4.91 -2.26 8.88
CA GLY A 166 4.23 -3.48 8.45
C GLY A 166 4.68 -4.00 7.08
N ALA A 167 4.08 -5.10 6.65
CA ALA A 167 4.32 -5.68 5.34
C ALA A 167 3.05 -6.20 4.67
N GLY A 168 3.02 -6.19 3.34
CA GLY A 168 1.99 -6.82 2.50
C GLY A 168 2.62 -7.85 1.57
N LEU A 169 2.22 -9.12 1.68
CA LEU A 169 2.84 -10.24 0.97
C LEU A 169 1.79 -11.03 0.18
N ASP A 170 2.05 -11.22 -1.12
CA ASP A 170 1.30 -12.11 -2.02
C ASP A 170 2.06 -13.41 -2.34
N VAL A 171 3.35 -13.45 -1.99
CA VAL A 171 4.30 -14.50 -2.33
C VAL A 171 5.22 -14.80 -1.14
N TYR A 172 5.66 -16.06 -1.02
CA TYR A 172 6.46 -16.55 0.13
C TYR A 172 7.74 -17.28 -0.30
N GLU A 173 8.76 -17.28 0.55
CA GLU A 173 10.06 -17.86 0.19
C GLU A 173 9.97 -19.36 -0.13
N ASP A 174 9.23 -20.11 0.69
CA ASP A 174 9.02 -21.55 0.56
C ASP A 174 7.55 -21.90 0.30
N GLU A 175 6.93 -21.28 -0.71
CA GLU A 175 5.52 -21.52 -1.06
C GLU A 175 5.19 -23.01 -1.21
N PRO A 176 4.03 -23.46 -0.65
CA PRO A 176 2.96 -22.68 -0.03
C PRO A 176 3.17 -22.39 1.47
N ALA A 177 4.33 -22.75 2.03
CA ALA A 177 4.64 -22.50 3.42
C ALA A 177 5.09 -21.04 3.62
N MET A 178 4.83 -20.55 4.84
CA MET A 178 5.31 -19.27 5.33
C MET A 178 6.36 -19.52 6.41
N ALA A 179 7.26 -18.56 6.60
CA ALA A 179 8.22 -18.53 7.68
C ALA A 179 7.52 -18.54 9.04
N ASP A 180 8.14 -19.22 9.99
CA ASP A 180 7.60 -19.41 11.33
C ASP A 180 7.28 -18.08 12.01
N GLY A 181 6.02 -17.94 12.41
CA GLY A 181 5.52 -16.78 13.12
C GLY A 181 5.13 -15.59 12.26
N LEU A 182 5.26 -15.65 10.93
CA LEU A 182 4.77 -14.59 10.04
C LEU A 182 3.25 -14.41 10.18
N ALA A 183 2.50 -15.52 10.22
CA ALA A 183 1.04 -15.52 10.35
C ALA A 183 0.51 -14.96 11.69
N GLU A 184 1.37 -14.83 12.70
CA GLU A 184 1.00 -14.31 14.03
C GLU A 184 1.10 -12.78 14.10
N LEU A 185 1.66 -12.14 13.08
CA LEU A 185 1.97 -10.71 13.10
C LEU A 185 0.77 -9.88 12.69
N GLU A 186 0.25 -9.09 13.63
CA GLU A 186 -0.88 -8.17 13.40
C GLU A 186 -0.56 -7.05 12.38
N ASN A 187 0.73 -6.78 12.14
CA ASN A 187 1.22 -5.80 11.18
C ASN A 187 1.68 -6.42 9.85
N ALA A 188 1.23 -7.63 9.53
CA ALA A 188 1.41 -8.25 8.22
C ALA A 188 0.05 -8.52 7.57
N VAL A 189 -0.10 -8.14 6.29
CA VAL A 189 -1.22 -8.53 5.45
C VAL A 189 -0.73 -9.62 4.51
N LEU A 190 -1.34 -10.79 4.61
CA LEU A 190 -0.90 -12.03 3.97
C LEU A 190 -2.00 -12.55 3.05
N LEU A 191 -1.65 -12.85 1.80
CA LEU A 191 -2.50 -13.48 0.77
C LEU A 191 -2.01 -14.92 0.51
N PRO A 192 -2.81 -15.85 -0.03
CA PRO A 192 -3.46 -15.69 -1.32
C PRO A 192 -4.77 -14.90 -1.25
#